data_AF-A0AAD7KKG6-F1
#
_entry.id   AF-A0AAD7KKG6-F1
#
_cell.length_a   1.000
_cell.length_b   1.000
_cell.length_c   1.000
_cell.angle_alpha   90.00
_cell.angle_beta   90.00
_cell.angle_gamma   90.00
#
_symmetry.space_group_name_H-M   'P 1'
#
loop_
_entity.id
_entity.type
_entity.pdbx_description
1 polymer ?
#
loop_
_entity_poly.entity_id
_entity_poly.type
_entity_poly.pdbx_seq_one_letter_code
_entity_poly.pdbx_strand_id
1 'polypeptide(L)'
;LYAQNPDSGSHLFGTSQGAGTAILTLLGGFHPQTQSLWLTDIAHHHLAIAFIFLVAGHMYRTNFGIGHSIKDLLEAHIPPGGRLGRGHKGLYDTINNSIHFQLGLALASLGVITSLVAQHMYSLPAYAFIAQDFTTQAALYTHHQYIAGFIMTGAFAHGAIFFIRDYIRNRMRINVIVKNVRPRKASEVISQFKLGQPLLGCPILLGAVMST
;
A
#
# COMPACT_ATOMS: atom_id res chain seq x y z
N LEU A 1 29.31 17.08 2.52
CA LEU A 1 30.17 16.27 3.41
C LEU A 1 29.75 14.80 3.41
N TYR A 2 28.57 14.44 3.95
CA TYR A 2 28.16 13.02 4.09
C TYR A 2 27.90 12.23 2.79
N ALA A 3 27.75 12.92 1.66
CA ALA A 3 27.56 12.32 0.33
C ALA A 3 28.86 12.29 -0.52
N GLN A 4 30.00 12.68 0.07
CA GLN A 4 31.26 12.79 -0.68
C GLN A 4 31.98 11.44 -0.78
N ASN A 5 32.57 11.19 -1.95
CA ASN A 5 33.32 9.97 -2.27
C ASN A 5 32.50 8.69 -2.02
N PRO A 6 31.46 8.43 -2.84
CA PRO A 6 30.77 7.14 -2.83
C PRO A 6 31.71 6.01 -3.24
N ASP A 7 31.30 4.77 -2.95
CA ASP A 7 31.94 3.57 -3.48
C ASP A 7 32.08 3.66 -5.01
N SER A 8 33.26 3.30 -5.52
CA SER A 8 33.54 3.35 -6.95
C SER A 8 32.80 2.24 -7.71
N GLY A 9 32.64 2.38 -9.04
CA GLY A 9 32.09 1.31 -9.88
C GLY A 9 32.92 0.01 -9.89
N SER A 10 34.19 0.09 -9.46
CA SER A 10 35.11 -1.04 -9.29
C SER A 10 35.21 -1.53 -7.84
N HIS A 11 34.35 -1.06 -6.94
CA HIS A 11 34.36 -1.49 -5.55
C HIS A 11 34.10 -3.00 -5.44
N LEU A 12 34.91 -3.66 -4.62
CA LEU A 12 34.73 -5.06 -4.25
C LEU A 12 33.96 -5.14 -2.93
N PHE A 13 32.71 -5.58 -3.03
CA PHE A 13 31.80 -5.67 -1.90
C PHE A 13 32.40 -6.51 -0.75
N GLY A 14 32.44 -5.91 0.44
CA GLY A 14 33.00 -6.53 1.63
C GLY A 14 34.51 -6.31 1.84
N THR A 15 35.17 -5.53 0.97
CA THR A 15 36.59 -5.17 1.12
C THR A 15 36.79 -3.65 1.10
N SER A 16 38.02 -3.19 1.35
CA SER A 16 38.38 -1.77 1.23
C SER A 16 38.77 -1.36 -0.19
N GLN A 17 38.80 -2.29 -1.14
CA GLN A 17 39.28 -2.02 -2.50
C GLN A 17 38.20 -1.28 -3.29
N GLY A 18 38.46 -0.02 -3.65
CA GLY A 18 37.51 0.83 -4.35
C GLY A 18 36.36 1.34 -3.48
N ALA A 19 36.45 1.16 -2.16
CA ALA A 19 35.49 1.65 -1.19
C ALA A 19 35.61 3.17 -1.00
N GLY A 20 34.47 3.83 -0.84
CA GLY A 20 34.36 5.25 -0.56
C GLY A 20 34.23 5.56 0.94
N THR A 21 33.92 6.81 1.24
CA THR A 21 33.66 7.30 2.60
C THR A 21 32.27 7.91 2.76
N ALA A 22 31.46 7.94 1.70
CA ALA A 22 30.09 8.45 1.77
C ALA A 22 29.23 7.55 2.67
N ILE A 23 28.32 8.16 3.41
CA ILE A 23 27.35 7.43 4.25
C ILE A 23 25.91 7.63 3.78
N LEU A 24 25.62 8.71 3.05
CA LEU A 24 24.29 9.06 2.55
C LEU A 24 24.42 9.54 1.10
N THR A 25 23.83 8.81 0.16
CA THR A 25 23.90 9.17 -1.27
C THR A 25 22.53 9.13 -1.94
N LEU A 26 22.47 9.52 -3.21
CA LEU A 26 21.30 9.39 -4.06
C LEU A 26 21.76 9.09 -5.50
N LEU A 27 22.51 8.00 -5.65
CA LEU A 27 23.15 7.61 -6.92
C LEU A 27 22.13 7.04 -7.90
N GLY A 28 21.24 6.18 -7.41
CA GLY A 28 20.35 5.39 -8.24
C GLY A 28 21.06 4.25 -8.99
N GLY A 29 20.26 3.40 -9.62
CA GLY A 29 20.76 2.20 -10.30
C GLY A 29 21.28 1.13 -9.33
N PHE A 30 22.24 0.34 -9.80
CA PHE A 30 22.74 -0.83 -9.08
C PHE A 30 24.26 -0.82 -8.98
N HIS A 31 24.78 -1.38 -7.88
CA HIS A 31 26.19 -1.62 -7.70
C HIS A 31 26.65 -2.69 -8.72
N PRO A 32 27.68 -2.42 -9.56
CA PRO A 32 28.01 -3.27 -10.71
C PRO A 32 28.34 -4.72 -10.37
N GLN A 33 28.99 -4.97 -9.22
CA GLN A 33 29.35 -6.32 -8.80
C GLN A 33 28.16 -7.10 -8.23
N THR A 34 27.40 -6.52 -7.29
CA THR A 34 26.34 -7.22 -6.56
C THR A 34 25.01 -7.23 -7.31
N GLN A 35 24.85 -6.36 -8.31
CA GLN A 35 23.59 -6.12 -9.03
C GLN A 35 22.43 -5.78 -8.06
N SER A 36 22.75 -5.08 -6.98
CA SER A 36 21.81 -4.64 -5.95
C SER A 36 21.87 -3.13 -5.73
N LEU A 37 20.88 -2.59 -5.05
CA LEU A 37 20.87 -1.18 -4.64
C LEU A 37 22.09 -0.82 -3.78
N TRP A 38 22.54 0.44 -3.88
CA TRP A 38 23.64 0.97 -3.08
C TRP A 38 23.25 1.06 -1.59
N LEU A 39 24.13 0.61 -0.68
CA LEU A 39 23.85 0.66 0.76
C LEU A 39 23.64 2.09 1.27
N THR A 40 24.41 3.04 0.74
CA THR A 40 24.32 4.46 1.08
C THR A 40 23.00 5.10 0.61
N ASP A 41 22.44 4.63 -0.50
CA ASP A 41 21.10 5.04 -0.96
C ASP A 41 20.00 4.42 -0.07
N ILE A 42 20.16 3.15 0.32
CA ILE A 42 19.23 2.50 1.27
C ILE A 42 19.26 3.23 2.62
N ALA A 43 20.43 3.59 3.13
CA ALA A 43 20.57 4.33 4.38
C ALA A 43 19.89 5.71 4.30
N HIS A 44 20.10 6.44 3.20
CA HIS A 44 19.44 7.73 2.98
C HIS A 44 17.92 7.59 2.86
N HIS A 45 17.43 6.57 2.15
CA HIS A 45 16.00 6.27 2.06
C HIS A 45 15.36 6.05 3.44
N HIS A 46 15.99 5.25 4.31
CA HIS A 46 15.48 5.00 5.67
C HIS A 46 15.50 6.27 6.52
N LEU A 47 16.58 7.05 6.44
CA LEU A 47 16.66 8.33 7.16
C LEU A 47 15.54 9.27 6.72
N ALA A 48 15.29 9.40 5.42
CA ALA A 48 14.23 10.24 4.88
C ALA A 48 12.83 9.78 5.35
N ILE A 49 12.55 8.47 5.30
CA ILE A 49 11.27 7.92 5.77
C ILE A 49 11.11 8.10 7.28
N ALA A 50 12.18 7.94 8.07
CA ALA A 50 12.12 8.16 9.52
C ALA A 50 11.67 9.58 9.85
N PHE A 51 12.17 10.59 9.14
CA PHE A 51 11.72 11.97 9.32
C PHE A 51 10.26 12.18 8.88
N ILE A 52 9.84 11.60 7.75
CA ILE A 52 8.45 11.67 7.29
C ILE A 52 7.51 11.09 8.36
N PHE A 53 7.83 9.90 8.90
CA PHE A 53 7.01 9.26 9.92
C PHE A 53 7.09 9.95 11.28
N LEU A 54 8.23 10.55 11.62
CA LEU A 54 8.35 11.37 12.83
C LEU A 54 7.40 12.56 12.76
N VAL A 55 7.39 13.31 11.65
CA VAL A 55 6.47 14.45 11.48
C VAL A 55 5.01 13.97 11.44
N ALA A 56 4.71 12.92 10.67
CA ALA A 56 3.36 12.38 10.56
C ALA A 56 2.81 11.86 11.91
N GLY A 57 3.66 11.28 12.75
CA GLY A 57 3.30 10.75 14.06
C GLY A 57 2.82 11.82 15.06
N HIS A 58 3.13 13.10 14.81
CA HIS A 58 2.73 14.22 15.67
C HIS A 58 1.51 14.99 15.17
N MET A 59 0.86 14.55 14.08
CA MET A 59 -0.30 15.25 13.51
C MET A 59 -1.58 15.11 14.36
N TYR A 60 -1.73 13.99 15.07
CA TYR A 60 -2.98 13.65 15.77
C TYR A 60 -2.94 14.07 17.25
N ARG A 61 -4.08 14.55 17.74
CA ARG A 61 -4.20 15.10 19.10
C ARG A 61 -4.00 14.02 20.15
N THR A 62 -3.19 14.33 21.16
CA THR A 62 -2.96 13.52 22.35
C THR A 62 -3.30 14.32 23.62
N ASN A 63 -2.91 13.82 24.80
CA ASN A 63 -3.14 14.47 26.10
C ASN A 63 -2.52 15.88 26.21
N PHE A 64 -1.60 16.24 25.31
CA PHE A 64 -0.98 17.57 25.27
C PHE A 64 -1.86 18.66 24.63
N GLY A 65 -3.07 18.33 24.18
CA GLY A 65 -4.05 19.29 23.67
C GLY A 65 -3.78 19.86 22.27
N ILE A 66 -2.58 19.64 21.72
CA ILE A 66 -2.16 20.06 20.37
C ILE A 66 -2.37 18.91 19.38
N GLY A 67 -2.84 19.22 18.16
CA GLY A 67 -3.06 18.27 17.06
C GLY A 67 -4.53 18.13 16.63
N HIS A 68 -4.77 17.26 15.65
CA HIS A 68 -6.09 17.03 15.06
C HIS A 68 -6.82 15.81 15.64
N SER A 69 -8.12 15.94 15.88
CA SER A 69 -9.02 14.80 16.17
C SER A 69 -9.44 14.15 14.86
N ILE A 70 -9.19 12.84 14.71
CA ILE A 70 -9.59 12.08 13.51
C ILE A 70 -11.11 12.14 13.30
N LYS A 71 -11.88 12.12 14.39
CA LYS A 71 -13.34 12.24 14.34
C LYS A 71 -13.76 13.57 13.72
N ASP A 72 -13.19 14.67 14.19
CA ASP A 72 -13.51 16.02 13.71
C ASP A 72 -13.11 16.19 12.24
N LEU A 73 -11.94 15.65 11.84
CA LEU A 73 -11.48 15.64 10.45
C LEU A 73 -12.47 14.90 9.54
N LEU A 74 -12.93 13.72 9.93
CA LEU A 74 -13.89 12.93 9.16
C LEU A 74 -15.27 13.62 9.09
N GLU A 75 -15.73 14.23 10.18
CA GLU A 75 -17.02 14.92 10.20
C GLU A 75 -17.04 16.23 9.41
N ALA A 76 -15.90 16.94 9.37
CA ALA A 76 -15.72 18.16 8.59
C ALA A 76 -15.56 17.88 7.08
N HIS A 77 -15.08 16.69 6.70
CA HIS A 77 -14.87 16.33 5.31
C HIS A 77 -16.17 15.94 4.59
N ILE A 78 -16.91 16.95 4.13
CA ILE A 78 -18.15 16.80 3.37
C ILE A 78 -17.86 17.07 1.88
N PRO A 79 -18.18 16.12 0.98
CA PRO A 79 -17.87 16.28 -0.44
C PRO A 79 -18.68 17.44 -1.06
N PRO A 80 -18.03 18.33 -1.85
CA PRO A 80 -18.63 19.57 -2.32
C PRO A 80 -19.87 19.38 -3.21
N GLY A 81 -19.99 18.22 -3.87
CA GLY A 81 -21.09 17.94 -4.79
C GLY A 81 -22.31 17.24 -4.20
N GLY A 82 -22.36 16.88 -2.90
CA GLY A 82 -23.49 16.15 -2.29
C GLY A 82 -23.78 14.74 -2.85
N ARG A 83 -23.11 14.35 -3.96
CA ARG A 83 -23.25 13.09 -4.69
C ARG A 83 -22.76 11.87 -3.92
N LEU A 84 -22.26 12.02 -2.69
CA LEU A 84 -21.80 10.91 -1.84
C LEU A 84 -22.51 10.84 -0.46
N GLY A 85 -23.62 11.57 -0.27
CA GLY A 85 -24.37 11.58 1.00
C GLY A 85 -23.78 12.57 2.02
N ARG A 86 -23.91 12.29 3.32
CA ARG A 86 -23.32 13.08 4.42
C ARG A 86 -21.80 12.86 4.62
N GLY A 87 -21.11 12.31 3.62
CA GLY A 87 -19.66 12.08 3.66
C GLY A 87 -19.26 11.00 4.67
N HIS A 88 -18.25 11.32 5.50
CA HIS A 88 -17.63 10.39 6.46
C HIS A 88 -18.17 10.50 7.90
N LYS A 89 -19.29 11.19 8.13
CA LYS A 89 -19.91 11.26 9.47
C LYS A 89 -20.13 9.85 10.03
N GLY A 90 -19.90 9.64 11.33
CA GLY A 90 -20.08 8.34 11.99
C GLY A 90 -19.14 7.20 11.54
N LEU A 91 -18.25 7.45 10.56
CA LEU A 91 -17.28 6.44 10.10
C LEU A 91 -16.23 6.14 11.17
N TYR A 92 -15.80 7.16 11.92
CA TYR A 92 -14.88 7.00 13.05
C TYR A 92 -15.41 5.98 14.06
N ASP A 93 -16.65 6.18 14.53
CA ASP A 93 -17.28 5.28 15.50
C ASP A 93 -17.52 3.88 14.89
N THR A 94 -17.75 3.79 13.56
CA THR A 94 -17.93 2.50 12.87
C THR A 94 -16.63 1.68 12.84
N ILE A 95 -15.51 2.33 12.51
CA ILE A 95 -14.19 1.71 12.51
C ILE A 95 -13.78 1.34 13.93
N ASN A 96 -13.91 2.28 14.88
CA ASN A 96 -13.38 2.10 16.22
C ASN A 96 -14.14 1.04 17.04
N ASN A 97 -15.43 0.82 16.75
CA ASN A 97 -16.25 -0.15 17.48
C ASN A 97 -16.28 -1.57 16.85
N SER A 98 -15.65 -1.80 15.69
CA SER A 98 -15.61 -3.13 15.06
C SER A 98 -14.17 -3.58 14.77
N ILE A 99 -13.76 -4.66 15.44
CA ILE A 99 -12.47 -5.30 15.18
C ILE A 99 -12.44 -5.94 13.79
N HIS A 100 -13.57 -6.46 13.30
CA HIS A 100 -13.64 -7.04 11.96
C HIS A 100 -13.45 -5.98 10.86
N PHE A 101 -13.95 -4.77 11.07
CA PHE A 101 -13.71 -3.67 10.13
C PHE A 101 -12.26 -3.19 10.16
N GLN A 102 -11.65 -3.05 11.35
CA GLN A 102 -10.24 -2.71 11.48
C GLN A 102 -9.34 -3.77 10.84
N LEU A 103 -9.59 -5.04 11.13
CA LEU A 103 -8.83 -6.16 10.57
C LEU A 103 -9.00 -6.24 9.05
N GLY A 104 -10.22 -6.05 8.54
CA GLY A 104 -10.47 -6.00 7.10
C GLY A 104 -9.66 -4.90 6.39
N LEU A 105 -9.64 -3.68 6.96
CA LEU A 105 -8.84 -2.57 6.41
C LEU A 105 -7.34 -2.81 6.53
N ALA A 106 -6.87 -3.34 7.67
CA ALA A 106 -5.47 -3.67 7.87
C ALA A 106 -4.99 -4.72 6.87
N LEU A 107 -5.74 -5.82 6.69
CA LEU A 107 -5.43 -6.85 5.71
C LEU A 107 -5.48 -6.31 4.29
N ALA A 108 -6.44 -5.45 3.93
CA ALA A 108 -6.48 -4.84 2.60
C ALA A 108 -5.22 -4.00 2.33
N SER A 109 -4.82 -3.16 3.27
CA SER A 109 -3.60 -2.33 3.14
C SER A 109 -2.33 -3.18 3.10
N LEU A 110 -2.25 -4.21 3.96
CA LEU A 110 -1.11 -5.10 4.02
C LEU A 110 -0.99 -5.94 2.76
N GLY A 111 -2.09 -6.48 2.22
CA GLY A 111 -2.08 -7.27 0.99
C GLY A 111 -1.58 -6.48 -0.22
N VAL A 112 -1.97 -5.20 -0.34
CA VAL A 112 -1.45 -4.29 -1.36
C VAL A 112 0.05 -4.09 -1.20
N ILE A 113 0.52 -3.82 0.03
CA ILE A 113 1.95 -3.64 0.31
C ILE A 113 2.73 -4.94 0.06
N THR A 114 2.22 -6.11 0.45
CA THR A 114 2.89 -7.40 0.21
C THR A 114 3.06 -7.68 -1.28
N SER A 115 2.04 -7.37 -2.11
CA SER A 115 2.17 -7.48 -3.56
C SER A 115 3.17 -6.46 -4.12
N LEU A 116 3.15 -5.23 -3.59
CA LEU A 116 4.10 -4.17 -3.94
C LEU A 116 5.55 -4.59 -3.64
N VAL A 117 5.79 -5.21 -2.48
CA VAL A 117 7.09 -5.76 -2.07
C VAL A 117 7.56 -6.80 -3.07
N ALA A 118 6.70 -7.74 -3.50
CA ALA A 118 7.07 -8.73 -4.50
C ALA A 118 7.51 -8.08 -5.83
N GLN A 119 6.76 -7.07 -6.29
CA GLN A 119 7.07 -6.35 -7.53
C GLN A 119 8.38 -5.55 -7.42
N HIS A 120 8.62 -4.88 -6.30
CA HIS A 120 9.84 -4.08 -6.09
C HIS A 120 11.07 -4.95 -5.85
N MET A 121 10.96 -6.06 -5.10
CA MET A 121 12.12 -6.90 -4.80
C MET A 121 12.70 -7.61 -6.03
N TYR A 122 11.85 -7.97 -7.01
CA TYR A 122 12.36 -8.60 -8.22
C TYR A 122 12.96 -7.58 -9.20
N SER A 123 12.38 -6.37 -9.30
CA SER A 123 12.81 -5.33 -10.23
C SER A 123 13.94 -4.42 -9.69
N LEU A 124 14.00 -4.24 -8.37
CA LEU A 124 14.99 -3.45 -7.64
C LEU A 124 15.60 -4.30 -6.51
N PRO A 125 16.54 -5.21 -6.82
CA PRO A 125 17.15 -6.10 -5.83
C PRO A 125 17.88 -5.30 -4.72
N ALA A 126 17.44 -5.45 -3.47
CA ALA A 126 18.03 -4.74 -2.34
C ALA A 126 19.19 -5.51 -1.67
N TYR A 127 19.26 -6.82 -1.86
CA TYR A 127 20.27 -7.68 -1.24
C TYR A 127 21.42 -7.98 -2.21
N ALA A 128 22.65 -7.97 -1.71
CA ALA A 128 23.82 -8.25 -2.53
C ALA A 128 23.73 -9.64 -3.15
N PHE A 129 24.03 -9.73 -4.46
CA PHE A 129 24.08 -10.97 -5.26
C PHE A 129 22.76 -11.72 -5.45
N ILE A 130 21.63 -11.24 -4.90
CA ILE A 130 20.34 -11.95 -5.04
C ILE A 130 19.82 -11.98 -6.48
N ALA A 131 20.20 -11.00 -7.30
CA ALA A 131 19.83 -10.94 -8.73
C ALA A 131 20.46 -12.09 -9.55
N GLN A 132 21.50 -12.73 -9.03
CA GLN A 132 22.19 -13.85 -9.68
C GLN A 132 21.63 -15.20 -9.22
N ASP A 133 20.92 -15.25 -8.10
CA ASP A 133 20.22 -16.44 -7.60
C ASP A 133 18.76 -16.45 -8.05
N PHE A 134 18.56 -16.98 -9.26
CA PHE A 134 17.24 -17.07 -9.88
C PHE A 134 16.23 -17.91 -9.09
N THR A 135 16.70 -18.94 -8.39
CA THR A 135 15.81 -19.84 -7.63
C THR A 135 15.26 -19.10 -6.43
N THR A 136 16.12 -18.40 -5.69
CA THR A 136 15.70 -17.59 -4.54
C THR A 136 14.78 -16.44 -4.97
N GLN A 137 15.09 -15.76 -6.08
CA GLN A 137 14.26 -14.67 -6.58
C GLN A 137 12.85 -15.14 -7.00
N ALA A 138 12.76 -16.27 -7.72
CA ALA A 138 11.49 -16.88 -8.09
C ALA A 138 10.68 -17.34 -6.86
N ALA A 139 11.35 -17.97 -5.88
CA ALA A 139 10.71 -18.41 -4.64
C ALA A 139 10.17 -17.24 -3.83
N LEU A 140 10.94 -16.16 -3.65
CA LEU A 140 10.50 -14.98 -2.89
C LEU A 140 9.33 -14.26 -3.57
N TYR A 141 9.38 -14.10 -4.91
CA TYR A 141 8.30 -13.47 -5.64
C TYR A 141 6.99 -14.25 -5.50
N THR A 142 7.03 -15.56 -5.78
CA THR A 142 5.86 -16.44 -5.68
C THR A 142 5.32 -16.48 -4.25
N HIS A 143 6.20 -16.63 -3.25
CA HIS A 143 5.84 -16.61 -1.83
C HIS A 143 5.04 -15.34 -1.45
N HIS A 144 5.55 -14.16 -1.78
CA HIS A 144 4.89 -12.90 -1.43
C HIS A 144 3.58 -12.70 -2.20
N GLN A 145 3.49 -13.11 -3.48
CA GLN A 145 2.24 -12.99 -4.23
C GLN A 145 1.15 -13.92 -3.71
N TYR A 146 1.49 -15.16 -3.34
CA TYR A 146 0.53 -16.08 -2.72
C TYR A 146 0.03 -15.52 -1.38
N ILE A 147 0.95 -15.02 -0.53
CA ILE A 147 0.57 -14.39 0.75
C ILE A 147 -0.33 -13.18 0.51
N ALA A 148 0.00 -12.31 -0.46
CA ALA A 148 -0.83 -11.17 -0.81
C ALA A 148 -2.25 -11.61 -1.21
N GLY A 149 -2.39 -12.66 -2.02
CA GLY A 149 -3.69 -13.23 -2.39
C GLY A 149 -4.50 -13.75 -1.18
N PHE A 150 -3.85 -14.48 -0.27
CA PHE A 150 -4.48 -14.96 0.96
C PHE A 150 -4.95 -13.80 1.86
N ILE A 151 -4.09 -12.81 2.09
CA ILE A 151 -4.38 -11.64 2.91
C ILE A 151 -5.52 -10.81 2.29
N MET A 152 -5.50 -10.58 0.97
CA MET A 152 -6.56 -9.85 0.27
C MET A 152 -7.92 -10.56 0.36
N THR A 153 -7.94 -11.89 0.22
CA THR A 153 -9.17 -12.68 0.40
C THR A 153 -9.68 -12.56 1.84
N GLY A 154 -8.78 -12.62 2.83
CA GLY A 154 -9.10 -12.40 4.24
C GLY A 154 -9.69 -11.01 4.52
N ALA A 155 -9.19 -9.97 3.85
CA ALA A 155 -9.72 -8.62 3.96
C ALA A 155 -11.21 -8.54 3.57
N PHE A 156 -11.58 -9.14 2.44
CA PHE A 156 -12.98 -9.19 1.99
C PHE A 156 -13.83 -10.07 2.90
N ALA A 157 -13.30 -11.20 3.40
CA ALA A 157 -14.01 -12.04 4.35
C ALA A 157 -14.36 -11.29 5.64
N HIS A 158 -13.39 -10.57 6.23
CA HIS A 158 -13.64 -9.73 7.42
C HIS A 158 -14.56 -8.55 7.13
N GLY A 159 -14.48 -7.96 5.93
CA GLY A 159 -15.44 -6.96 5.47
C GLY A 159 -16.87 -7.50 5.40
N ALA A 160 -17.07 -8.72 4.89
CA ALA A 160 -18.38 -9.38 4.86
C ALA A 160 -18.90 -9.70 6.27
N ILE A 161 -18.04 -10.20 7.17
CA ILE A 161 -18.41 -10.46 8.57
C ILE A 161 -18.84 -9.17 9.26
N PHE A 162 -18.14 -8.06 9.04
CA PHE A 162 -18.54 -6.74 9.54
C PHE A 162 -19.96 -6.37 9.09
N PHE A 163 -20.30 -6.56 7.82
CA PHE A 163 -21.64 -6.23 7.30
C PHE A 163 -22.76 -7.08 7.91
N ILE A 164 -22.46 -8.29 8.37
CA ILE A 164 -23.45 -9.20 8.97
C ILE A 164 -23.59 -8.93 10.47
N ARG A 165 -22.45 -8.81 11.18
CA ARG A 165 -22.42 -8.83 12.65
C ARG A 165 -22.50 -7.43 13.27
N ASP A 166 -21.69 -6.50 12.77
CA ASP A 166 -21.40 -5.25 13.48
C ASP A 166 -22.05 -4.02 12.81
N TYR A 167 -22.56 -4.18 11.59
CA TYR A 167 -23.14 -3.10 10.81
C TYR A 167 -24.57 -2.76 11.24
N ILE A 168 -24.71 -1.69 12.04
CA ILE A 168 -26.01 -1.17 12.49
C ILE A 168 -26.53 -0.10 11.53
N ARG A 169 -27.52 -0.46 10.70
CA ARG A 169 -28.11 0.39 9.65
C ARG A 169 -28.71 1.72 10.17
N ASN A 170 -29.26 1.74 11.38
CA ASN A 170 -29.97 2.91 11.91
C ASN A 170 -29.04 4.06 12.35
N ARG A 171 -27.82 3.77 12.83
CA ARG A 171 -26.83 4.80 13.20
C ARG A 171 -26.14 5.45 11.99
N MET A 172 -26.28 4.83 10.81
CA MET A 172 -25.48 5.16 9.62
C MET A 172 -26.31 5.76 8.48
N ARG A 173 -27.58 6.11 8.71
CA ARG A 173 -28.66 6.34 7.71
C ARG A 173 -28.33 7.16 6.45
N ILE A 174 -27.20 7.88 6.38
CA ILE A 174 -26.85 8.80 5.28
C ILE A 174 -25.34 8.90 4.99
N ASN A 175 -24.53 7.96 5.45
CA ASN A 175 -23.07 7.97 5.22
C ASN A 175 -22.67 7.20 3.96
N VAL A 176 -21.41 7.34 3.53
CA VAL A 176 -20.90 6.76 2.28
C VAL A 176 -21.11 5.24 2.17
N ILE A 177 -20.94 4.50 3.27
CA ILE A 177 -21.12 3.04 3.32
C ILE A 177 -22.56 2.66 2.93
N VAL A 178 -23.55 3.30 3.53
CA VAL A 178 -24.97 3.02 3.26
C VAL A 178 -25.35 3.36 1.83
N LYS A 179 -24.72 4.39 1.25
CA LYS A 179 -24.92 4.72 -0.15
C LYS A 179 -24.45 3.60 -1.06
N ASN A 180 -23.28 3.03 -0.83
CA ASN A 180 -22.70 2.01 -1.71
C ASN A 180 -23.32 0.63 -1.51
N VAL A 181 -23.83 0.33 -0.30
CA VAL A 181 -24.50 -0.95 0.01
C VAL A 181 -26.00 -0.94 -0.34
N ARG A 182 -26.55 0.19 -0.81
CA ARG A 182 -27.94 0.22 -1.28
C ARG A 182 -28.12 -0.79 -2.43
N PRO A 183 -29.22 -1.59 -2.43
CA PRO A 183 -29.40 -2.69 -3.39
C PRO A 183 -29.16 -2.29 -4.84
N ARG A 184 -29.69 -1.13 -5.26
CA ARG A 184 -29.53 -0.59 -6.62
C ARG A 184 -28.07 -0.28 -7.00
N LYS A 185 -27.31 0.30 -6.08
CA LYS A 185 -25.89 0.63 -6.33
C LYS A 185 -25.00 -0.60 -6.26
N ALA A 186 -25.28 -1.51 -5.33
CA ALA A 186 -24.58 -2.77 -5.24
C ALA A 186 -24.79 -3.62 -6.51
N SER A 187 -26.04 -3.72 -7.00
CA SER A 187 -26.34 -4.46 -8.24
C SER A 187 -25.67 -3.86 -9.47
N GLU A 188 -25.56 -2.53 -9.54
CA GLU A 188 -24.85 -1.82 -10.62
C GLU A 188 -23.35 -2.12 -10.59
N VAL A 189 -22.71 -2.07 -9.42
CA VAL A 189 -21.29 -2.44 -9.30
C VAL A 189 -21.06 -3.91 -9.67
N ILE A 190 -21.94 -4.80 -9.20
CA ILE A 190 -21.86 -6.23 -9.51
C ILE A 190 -22.06 -6.48 -11.01
N SER A 191 -23.00 -5.79 -11.67
CA SER A 191 -23.24 -5.99 -13.10
C SER A 191 -22.06 -5.50 -13.95
N GLN A 192 -21.45 -4.35 -13.59
CA GLN A 192 -20.24 -3.86 -14.25
C GLN A 192 -19.06 -4.81 -14.07
N PHE A 193 -18.89 -5.37 -12.86
CA PHE A 193 -17.83 -6.36 -12.61
C PHE A 193 -18.05 -7.65 -13.42
N LYS A 194 -19.29 -8.17 -13.45
CA LYS A 194 -19.66 -9.34 -14.26
C LYS A 194 -19.49 -9.11 -15.76
N LEU A 195 -19.66 -7.88 -16.23
CA LEU A 195 -19.41 -7.51 -17.63
C LEU A 195 -17.90 -7.44 -17.93
N GLY A 196 -17.09 -6.91 -17.00
CA GLY A 196 -15.64 -6.75 -17.18
C GLY A 196 -14.86 -8.06 -17.24
N GLN A 197 -15.25 -9.08 -16.47
CA GLN A 197 -14.56 -10.38 -16.45
C GLN A 197 -14.50 -11.10 -17.82
N PRO A 198 -15.60 -11.29 -18.56
CA PRO A 198 -15.56 -11.89 -19.88
C PRO A 198 -14.92 -11.00 -20.94
N LEU A 199 -14.99 -9.66 -20.79
CA LEU A 199 -14.31 -8.72 -21.69
C LEU A 199 -12.77 -8.83 -21.59
N LEU A 200 -12.24 -8.97 -20.37
CA LEU A 200 -10.81 -9.19 -20.13
C LEU A 200 -10.35 -10.59 -20.58
N GLY A 201 -11.24 -11.58 -20.56
CA GLY A 201 -10.97 -12.95 -21.01
C GLY A 201 -11.10 -13.17 -22.52
N CYS A 202 -11.60 -12.20 -23.29
CA CYS A 202 -11.77 -12.30 -24.74
C CYS A 202 -10.63 -11.55 -25.46
N PRO A 203 -9.65 -12.25 -26.06
CA PRO A 203 -8.51 -11.60 -26.71
C PRO A 203 -8.89 -10.69 -27.89
N ILE A 204 -10.06 -10.92 -28.51
CA ILE A 204 -10.59 -10.11 -29.62
C ILE A 204 -11.05 -8.72 -29.16
N LEU A 205 -11.60 -8.60 -27.94
CA LEU A 205 -12.08 -7.33 -27.39
C LEU A 205 -10.96 -6.51 -26.75
N LEU A 206 -9.91 -7.14 -26.23
CA LEU A 206 -8.75 -6.45 -25.66
C LEU A 206 -7.97 -5.65 -26.71
N GLY A 207 -7.82 -6.19 -27.93
CA GLY A 207 -7.18 -5.49 -29.06
C GLY A 207 -7.97 -4.29 -29.59
N ALA A 208 -9.30 -4.29 -29.44
CA ALA A 208 -10.16 -3.17 -29.83
C ALA A 208 -10.15 -2.01 -28.81
N VAL A 209 -9.84 -2.28 -27.54
CA VAL A 209 -9.76 -1.26 -26.48
C VAL A 209 -8.36 -0.63 -26.37
N MET A 210 -7.30 -1.34 -26.76
CA MET A 210 -5.93 -0.80 -26.77
C MET A 210 -5.58 -0.03 -28.06
N SER A 211 -6.48 0.03 -29.04
CA SER A 211 -6.27 0.71 -30.34
C SER A 211 -7.04 2.04 -30.48
N THR A 212 -7.60 2.57 -29.39
CA THR A 212 -8.21 3.91 -29.29
C THR A 212 -7.52 4.73 -28.22
#